data_AF-A0A1V6BF60-F1
#
_entry.id   AF-A0A1V6BF60-F1
#
_cell.length_a   1.000
_cell.length_b   1.000
_cell.length_c   1.000
_cell.angle_alpha   90.00
_cell.angle_beta   90.00
_cell.angle_gamma   90.00
#
_symmetry.space_group_name_H-M   'P 1'
#
loop_
_entity.id
_entity.type
_entity.pdbx_description
1 polymer ?
#
loop_
_entity_poly.entity_id
_entity_poly.type
_entity_poly.pdbx_seq_one_letter_code
_entity_poly.pdbx_strand_id
1 'polypeptide(L)'
;MKQKIYILGLATTVIIYFGLLFKTNHWPGAGYLLTVGVLTFVFIFLPIALRNHFMAEGERGNLILYIVTWVTSFVFLISALFKIMHWPGADIALAIAIPFPFVIFLPVFLIITSKNKNFNIYNTVFVLFLLAAISAFSALLALSPRLIE
;
A
#
# COMPACT_ATOMS: atom_id res chain seq x y z
N MET A 1 0.29 21.23 10.11
CA MET A 1 0.05 19.77 10.18
C MET A 1 0.52 19.02 8.94
N LYS A 2 0.26 19.51 7.72
CA LYS A 2 0.66 18.85 6.46
C LYS A 2 2.16 18.48 6.37
N GLN A 3 3.06 19.39 6.76
CA GLN A 3 4.51 19.13 6.82
C GLN A 3 4.88 17.93 7.73
N LYS A 4 4.23 17.81 8.89
CA LYS A 4 4.48 16.69 9.81
C LYS A 4 4.07 15.34 9.19
N ILE A 5 2.97 15.33 8.44
CA ILE A 5 2.50 14.13 7.73
C ILE A 5 3.46 13.75 6.60
N TYR A 6 3.96 14.73 5.84
CA TYR A 6 4.97 14.47 4.80
C TYR A 6 6.28 13.93 5.39
N ILE A 7 6.75 14.50 6.50
CA ILE A 7 7.93 14.00 7.21
C ILE A 7 7.69 12.56 7.71
N LEU A 8 6.52 12.28 8.28
CA LEU A 8 6.16 10.94 8.73
C LEU A 8 6.13 9.92 7.57
N GLY A 9 5.53 10.30 6.43
CA GLY A 9 5.48 9.47 5.23
C GLY A 9 6.86 9.19 4.66
N LEU A 10 7.71 10.22 4.59
CA LEU A 10 9.10 10.07 4.15
C LEU A 10 9.88 9.17 5.11
N ALA A 11 9.80 9.41 6.42
CA ALA A 11 10.51 8.64 7.43
C ALA A 11 10.12 7.15 7.39
N THR A 12 8.82 6.85 7.34
CA THR A 12 8.33 5.45 7.26
C THR A 12 8.75 4.78 5.95
N THR A 13 8.70 5.48 4.83
CA THR A 13 9.15 4.94 3.52
C THR A 13 10.65 4.67 3.52
N VAL A 14 11.46 5.57 4.10
CA VAL A 14 12.91 5.38 4.24
C VAL A 14 13.23 4.18 5.13
N ILE A 15 12.52 4.00 6.24
CA ILE A 15 12.68 2.83 7.13
C ILE A 15 12.36 1.53 6.36
N ILE A 16 11.26 1.48 5.60
CA ILE A 16 10.91 0.32 4.78
C ILE A 16 12.00 0.05 3.75
N TYR A 17 12.48 1.07 3.06
CA TYR A 17 13.53 0.94 2.06
C TYR A 17 14.83 0.36 2.65
N PHE A 18 15.28 0.88 3.79
CA PHE A 18 16.43 0.31 4.49
C PHE A 18 16.17 -1.11 5.00
N GLY A 19 14.96 -1.41 5.47
CA GLY A 19 14.56 -2.77 5.84
C GLY A 19 14.68 -3.75 4.67
N LEU A 20 14.25 -3.35 3.47
CA LEU A 20 14.40 -4.14 2.24
C LEU A 20 15.88 -4.31 1.86
N LEU A 21 16.66 -3.22 1.87
CA LEU A 21 18.11 -3.29 1.59
C LEU A 21 18.85 -4.21 2.57
N PHE A 22 18.52 -4.14 3.86
CA PHE A 22 19.16 -5.01 4.85
C PHE A 22 18.74 -6.47 4.62
N LYS A 23 17.48 -6.70 4.23
CA LYS A 23 16.97 -8.05 3.93
C LYS A 23 17.66 -8.65 2.71
N THR A 24 17.88 -7.88 1.66
CA THR A 24 18.57 -8.36 0.44
C THR A 24 20.07 -8.58 0.69
N ASN A 25 20.70 -7.77 1.54
CA ASN A 25 22.13 -7.92 1.90
C ASN A 25 22.37 -8.88 3.07
N HIS A 26 21.34 -9.54 3.61
CA HIS A 26 21.42 -10.45 4.76
C HIS A 26 22.01 -9.80 6.02
N TRP A 27 21.84 -8.49 6.17
CA TRP A 27 22.34 -7.76 7.33
C TRP A 27 21.47 -7.99 8.57
N PRO A 28 22.06 -7.97 9.77
CA PRO A 28 21.31 -8.18 11.01
C PRO A 28 20.24 -7.10 11.21
N GLY A 29 19.12 -7.48 11.83
CA GLY A 29 18.03 -6.55 12.13
C GLY A 29 17.07 -6.26 10.96
N ALA A 30 17.33 -6.77 9.75
CA ALA A 30 16.49 -6.55 8.57
C ALA A 30 15.00 -6.83 8.81
N GLY A 31 14.69 -7.98 9.41
CA GLY A 31 13.32 -8.42 9.65
C GLY A 31 12.55 -7.47 10.59
N TYR A 32 13.18 -7.02 11.67
CA TYR A 32 12.59 -6.07 12.61
C TYR A 32 12.37 -4.71 11.94
N LEU A 33 13.38 -4.20 11.23
CA LEU A 33 13.32 -2.89 10.58
C LEU A 33 12.21 -2.85 9.53
N LEU A 34 12.12 -3.89 8.70
CA LEU A 34 11.09 -4.02 7.68
C LEU A 34 9.69 -4.16 8.29
N THR A 35 9.54 -5.02 9.31
CA THR A 35 8.25 -5.24 9.99
C THR A 35 7.76 -3.97 10.66
N VAL A 36 8.60 -3.30 11.45
CA VAL A 36 8.24 -2.04 12.12
C VAL A 36 7.93 -0.95 11.09
N GLY A 37 8.71 -0.85 10.02
CA GLY A 37 8.48 0.10 8.94
C GLY A 37 7.11 -0.08 8.28
N VAL A 38 6.78 -1.31 7.85
CA VAL A 38 5.51 -1.62 7.21
C VAL A 38 4.34 -1.42 8.16
N LEU A 39 4.43 -1.91 9.40
CA LEU A 39 3.36 -1.75 10.39
C LEU A 39 3.13 -0.27 10.73
N THR A 40 4.19 0.52 10.90
CA THR A 40 4.07 1.96 11.14
C THR A 40 3.45 2.67 9.94
N PHE A 41 3.85 2.30 8.72
CA PHE A 41 3.28 2.88 7.50
C PHE A 41 1.77 2.60 7.40
N VAL A 42 1.36 1.36 7.63
CA VAL A 42 -0.02 0.90 7.45
C VAL A 42 -0.96 1.36 8.58
N PHE A 43 -0.51 1.30 9.83
CA PHE A 43 -1.36 1.58 11.00
C PHE A 43 -1.25 3.00 11.52
N ILE A 44 -0.18 3.73 11.21
CA ILE A 44 0.03 5.09 11.73
C ILE A 44 -0.02 6.10 10.59
N PHE A 45 0.88 5.99 9.62
CA PHE A 45 0.97 6.98 8.55
C PHE A 45 -0.29 7.02 7.68
N LEU A 46 -0.73 5.88 7.14
CA LEU A 46 -1.88 5.85 6.21
C LEU A 46 -3.18 6.37 6.86
N PRO A 47 -3.60 5.95 8.06
CA PRO A 47 -4.81 6.48 8.69
C PRO A 47 -4.73 7.99 8.94
N ILE A 48 -3.58 8.50 9.39
CA ILE A 48 -3.39 9.92 9.62
C ILE A 48 -3.44 10.70 8.31
N ALA A 49 -2.75 10.21 7.26
CA ALA A 49 -2.71 10.85 5.95
C ALA A 49 -4.09 10.90 5.30
N LEU A 50 -4.80 9.76 5.27
CA LEU A 50 -6.13 9.63 4.70
C LEU A 50 -7.15 10.47 5.47
N ARG A 51 -7.13 10.45 6.81
CA ARG A 51 -8.01 11.30 7.62
C ARG A 51 -7.75 12.78 7.35
N ASN A 52 -6.50 13.21 7.31
CA ASN A 52 -6.17 14.61 7.05
C ASN A 52 -6.59 15.04 5.62
N HIS A 53 -6.47 14.15 4.63
CA HIS A 53 -6.92 14.41 3.27
C HIS A 53 -8.46 14.50 3.20
N PHE A 54 -9.18 13.57 3.84
CA PHE A 54 -10.64 13.61 3.95
C PHE A 54 -11.15 14.91 4.58
N MET A 55 -10.55 15.33 5.70
CA MET A 55 -10.89 16.60 6.35
C MET A 55 -10.58 17.83 5.47
N ALA A 56 -9.56 17.75 4.61
CA ALA A 56 -9.21 18.83 3.70
C ALA A 56 -10.13 18.93 2.47
N GLU A 57 -10.72 17.80 2.05
CA GLU A 57 -11.70 17.79 0.94
C GLU A 57 -13.10 18.26 1.34
N GLY A 58 -13.44 18.21 2.63
CA GLY A 58 -14.74 18.63 3.14
C GLY A 58 -15.88 17.88 2.46
N GLU A 59 -16.84 18.60 1.89
CA GLU A 59 -18.03 18.01 1.22
C GLU A 59 -17.71 17.18 -0.04
N ARG A 60 -16.50 17.31 -0.60
CA ARG A 60 -16.06 16.51 -1.76
C ARG A 60 -15.51 15.15 -1.35
N GLY A 61 -15.14 14.98 -0.08
CA GLY A 61 -14.53 13.76 0.42
C GLY A 61 -15.56 12.66 0.59
N ASN A 62 -15.28 11.49 0.03
CA ASN A 62 -16.11 10.31 0.25
C ASN A 62 -15.41 9.34 1.21
N LEU A 63 -15.93 9.21 2.42
CA LEU A 63 -15.36 8.35 3.47
C LEU A 63 -15.13 6.90 3.02
N ILE A 64 -16.02 6.34 2.18
CA ILE A 64 -15.91 4.98 1.67
C ILE A 64 -14.63 4.82 0.84
N LEU A 65 -14.28 5.82 0.02
CA LEU A 65 -13.05 5.79 -0.77
C LEU A 65 -11.82 5.69 0.11
N TYR A 66 -11.77 6.48 1.19
CA TYR A 66 -10.64 6.48 2.13
C TYR A 66 -10.52 5.15 2.88
N ILE A 67 -11.64 4.60 3.36
CA ILE A 67 -11.65 3.29 4.04
C ILE A 67 -11.17 2.20 3.07
N VAL A 68 -11.72 2.16 1.86
CA VAL A 68 -11.34 1.16 0.85
C VAL A 68 -9.88 1.32 0.44
N THR A 69 -9.37 2.55 0.33
CA THR A 69 -7.94 2.82 0.07
C THR A 69 -7.06 2.27 1.17
N TRP A 70 -7.44 2.50 2.44
CA TRP A 70 -6.69 1.98 3.59
C TRP A 70 -6.71 0.46 3.64
N VAL A 71 -7.89 -0.17 3.53
CA VAL A 71 -8.03 -1.63 3.55
C VAL A 71 -7.26 -2.27 2.41
N THR A 72 -7.32 -1.71 1.20
CA THR A 72 -6.57 -2.22 0.04
C THR A 72 -5.07 -2.15 0.28
N SER A 73 -4.57 -1.03 0.79
CA SER A 73 -3.16 -0.85 1.14
C SER A 73 -2.73 -1.80 2.26
N PHE A 74 -3.58 -2.02 3.26
CA PHE A 74 -3.35 -2.96 4.36
C PHE A 74 -3.20 -4.38 3.83
N VAL A 75 -4.19 -4.89 3.08
CA VAL A 75 -4.16 -6.25 2.53
C VAL A 75 -2.92 -6.45 1.67
N PHE A 76 -2.61 -5.46 0.83
CA PHE A 76 -1.46 -5.52 -0.07
C PHE A 76 -0.12 -5.55 0.68
N LEU A 77 0.13 -4.56 1.54
CA LEU A 77 1.42 -4.39 2.20
C LEU A 77 1.69 -5.48 3.23
N ILE A 78 0.66 -5.95 3.94
CA ILE A 78 0.80 -7.05 4.89
C ILE A 78 1.07 -8.37 4.15
N SER A 79 0.40 -8.62 3.02
CA SER A 79 0.67 -9.83 2.23
C SER A 79 2.09 -9.84 1.66
N ALA A 80 2.57 -8.69 1.16
CA ALA A 80 3.94 -8.53 0.71
C ALA A 80 4.95 -8.74 1.87
N LEU A 81 4.67 -8.19 3.05
CA LEU A 81 5.49 -8.40 4.25
C LEU A 81 5.57 -9.89 4.61
N PHE A 82 4.44 -10.61 4.62
CA PHE A 82 4.40 -12.04 4.91
C PHE A 82 5.27 -12.83 3.95
N LYS A 83 5.21 -12.51 2.64
CA LYS A 83 6.04 -13.18 1.63
C LYS A 83 7.53 -12.90 1.83
N ILE A 84 7.91 -11.64 2.05
CA ILE A 84 9.33 -11.27 2.28
C ILE A 84 9.86 -11.92 3.58
N MET A 85 9.02 -12.01 4.61
CA MET A 85 9.36 -12.60 5.90
C MET A 85 9.23 -14.12 5.94
N HIS A 86 8.77 -14.75 4.85
CA HIS A 86 8.54 -16.20 4.76
C HIS A 86 7.58 -16.74 5.84
N TRP A 87 6.65 -15.91 6.28
CA TRP A 87 5.66 -16.29 7.28
C TRP A 87 4.61 -17.25 6.71
N PRO A 88 4.01 -18.10 7.56
CA PRO A 88 3.00 -19.05 7.12
C PRO A 88 1.81 -18.33 6.48
N GLY A 89 1.29 -18.91 5.40
CA GLY A 89 0.15 -18.35 4.66
C GLY A 89 0.48 -17.22 3.69
N ALA A 90 1.76 -16.85 3.51
CA ALA A 90 2.16 -15.76 2.60
C ALA A 90 1.66 -15.92 1.16
N ASP A 91 1.71 -17.13 0.62
CA ASP A 91 1.29 -17.40 -0.77
C ASP A 91 -0.23 -17.21 -0.93
N ILE A 92 -1.01 -17.65 0.08
CA ILE A 92 -2.46 -17.46 0.12
C ILE A 92 -2.80 -15.97 0.28
N ALA A 93 -2.10 -15.27 1.18
CA ALA A 93 -2.28 -13.84 1.40
C ALA A 93 -2.01 -13.04 0.12
N LEU A 94 -0.91 -13.33 -0.58
CA LEU A 94 -0.61 -12.68 -1.87
C LEU A 94 -1.62 -13.02 -2.96
N ALA A 95 -2.08 -14.27 -3.04
CA ALA A 95 -3.10 -14.67 -4.00
C ALA A 95 -4.43 -13.89 -3.81
N ILE A 96 -4.77 -13.54 -2.57
CA ILE A 96 -5.91 -12.68 -2.25
C ILE A 96 -5.59 -11.21 -2.54
N ALA A 97 -4.38 -10.76 -2.22
CA ALA A 97 -3.98 -9.36 -2.36
C ALA A 97 -3.86 -8.90 -3.83
N ILE A 98 -3.44 -9.76 -4.75
CA ILE A 98 -3.28 -9.41 -6.18
C ILE A 98 -4.59 -8.91 -6.81
N PRO A 99 -5.73 -9.63 -6.74
CA PRO A 99 -6.99 -9.16 -7.31
C PRO A 99 -7.67 -8.06 -6.48
N PHE A 100 -7.31 -7.88 -5.20
CA PHE A 100 -8.01 -6.99 -4.27
C PHE A 100 -8.18 -5.54 -4.77
N PRO A 101 -7.13 -4.87 -5.29
CA PRO A 101 -7.26 -3.52 -5.81
C PRO A 101 -8.17 -3.42 -7.04
N PHE A 102 -8.26 -4.48 -7.85
CA PHE A 102 -9.07 -4.49 -9.07
C PHE A 102 -10.54 -4.78 -8.80
N VAL A 103 -10.83 -5.62 -7.81
CA VAL A 103 -12.21 -6.03 -7.47
C VAL A 103 -12.87 -5.06 -6.50
N ILE A 104 -12.10 -4.42 -5.60
CA ILE A 104 -12.66 -3.59 -4.52
C ILE A 104 -12.30 -2.12 -4.69
N PHE A 105 -11.01 -1.79 -4.78
CA PHE A 105 -10.59 -0.38 -4.85
C PHE A 105 -11.00 0.29 -6.16
N LEU A 106 -10.73 -0.36 -7.30
CA LEU A 106 -10.95 0.23 -8.61
C LEU A 106 -12.44 0.54 -8.88
N PRO A 107 -13.41 -0.34 -8.61
CA PRO A 107 -14.82 -0.01 -8.82
C PRO A 107 -15.29 1.15 -7.94
N VAL A 108 -14.89 1.15 -6.65
CA VAL A 108 -15.24 2.22 -5.71
C VAL A 108 -14.62 3.55 -6.16
N PHE A 109 -13.34 3.54 -6.55
CA PHE A 109 -12.64 4.71 -7.06
C PHE A 109 -13.32 5.29 -8.30
N LEU A 110 -13.67 4.46 -9.29
CA LEU A 110 -14.32 4.91 -10.52
C LEU A 110 -15.75 5.43 -10.27
N ILE A 111 -16.56 4.75 -9.44
CA ILE A 111 -17.93 5.19 -9.13
C ILE A 111 -17.93 6.55 -8.41
N ILE A 112 -16.98 6.77 -7.50
CA ILE A 112 -16.91 8.03 -6.74
C ILE A 112 -16.34 9.14 -7.62
N THR A 113 -15.28 8.85 -8.37
CA THR A 113 -14.58 9.85 -9.20
C THR A 113 -15.41 10.27 -10.41
N SER A 114 -16.22 9.38 -11.00
CA SER A 114 -17.14 9.71 -12.09
C SER A 114 -18.27 10.67 -11.68
N LYS A 115 -18.65 10.71 -10.39
CA LYS A 115 -19.64 11.67 -9.86
C LYS A 115 -19.06 13.07 -9.66
N ASN A 116 -17.74 13.23 -9.73
CA ASN A 116 -17.09 14.52 -9.54
C ASN A 116 -17.19 15.34 -10.83
N LYS A 117 -17.80 16.54 -10.75
CA LYS A 117 -17.95 17.46 -11.89
C LYS A 117 -16.62 17.93 -12.47
N ASN A 118 -15.54 17.89 -11.68
CA ASN A 118 -14.18 18.24 -12.10
C ASN A 118 -13.33 16.99 -12.37
N PHE A 119 -13.93 15.99 -13.04
CA PHE A 119 -13.24 14.76 -13.38
C PHE A 119 -11.97 15.04 -14.20
N ASN A 120 -10.82 14.59 -13.71
CA ASN A 120 -9.55 14.68 -14.41
C ASN A 120 -9.12 13.28 -14.88
N ILE A 121 -9.13 13.06 -16.20
CA ILE A 121 -8.76 11.79 -16.80
C ILE A 121 -7.31 11.39 -16.50
N TYR A 122 -6.39 12.36 -16.40
CA TYR A 122 -4.98 12.08 -16.11
C TYR A 122 -4.79 11.43 -14.74
N ASN A 123 -5.57 11.84 -13.73
CA ASN A 123 -5.53 11.21 -12.40
C ASN A 123 -6.00 9.75 -12.45
N THR A 124 -7.05 9.48 -13.23
CA THR A 124 -7.58 8.12 -13.39
C THR A 124 -6.59 7.23 -14.12
N VAL A 125 -6.01 7.71 -15.22
CA VAL A 125 -4.97 7.00 -15.97
C VAL A 125 -3.76 6.73 -15.08
N PHE A 126 -3.30 7.71 -14.30
CA PHE A 126 -2.20 7.52 -13.36
C PHE A 126 -2.49 6.41 -12.34
N VAL A 127 -3.69 6.39 -11.75
CA VAL A 127 -4.10 5.32 -10.82
C VAL A 127 -4.10 3.95 -11.50
N LEU A 128 -4.59 3.85 -12.73
CA LEU A 128 -4.60 2.59 -13.48
C LEU A 128 -3.18 2.07 -13.77
N PHE A 129 -2.27 2.97 -14.19
CA PHE A 129 -0.87 2.60 -14.39
C PHE A 129 -0.19 2.15 -13.09
N LEU A 130 -0.47 2.85 -11.98
CA LEU A 130 0.06 2.49 -10.67
C LEU A 130 -0.45 1.12 -10.20
N LEU A 131 -1.74 0.83 -10.41
CA LEU A 131 -2.32 -0.49 -10.14
C LEU A 131 -1.70 -1.59 -11.00
N ALA A 132 -1.47 -1.33 -12.29
CA ALA A 132 -0.81 -2.27 -13.19
C ALA A 132 0.63 -2.57 -12.74
N ALA A 133 1.40 -1.55 -12.37
CA ALA A 133 2.75 -1.71 -11.84
C ALA A 133 2.77 -2.51 -10.54
N ILE A 134 1.90 -2.17 -9.59
CA ILE A 134 1.72 -2.89 -8.32
C ILE A 134 1.43 -4.36 -8.57
N SER A 135 0.49 -4.66 -9.48
CA SER A 135 0.14 -6.04 -9.84
C SER A 135 1.31 -6.81 -10.46
N ALA A 136 2.08 -6.18 -11.35
CA ALA A 136 3.24 -6.82 -11.97
C ALA A 136 4.31 -7.17 -10.92
N PHE A 137 4.62 -6.24 -10.02
CA PHE A 137 5.58 -6.49 -8.93
C PHE A 137 5.08 -7.57 -7.96
N SER A 138 3.78 -7.62 -7.66
CA SER A 138 3.23 -8.66 -6.81
C SER A 138 3.18 -10.03 -7.45
N ALA A 139 2.90 -10.11 -8.75
CA ALA A 139 2.99 -11.37 -9.48
C ALA A 139 4.44 -11.88 -9.48
N LEU A 140 5.42 -11.00 -9.69
CA LEU A 140 6.84 -11.35 -9.59
C LEU A 140 7.22 -11.83 -8.17
N LEU A 141 6.73 -11.13 -7.14
CA LEU A 141 6.94 -11.52 -5.74
C LEU A 141 6.23 -12.84 -5.39
N ALA A 142 5.10 -13.15 -6.03
CA ALA A 142 4.43 -14.44 -5.84
C ALA A 142 5.22 -15.58 -6.49
N LEU A 143 5.79 -15.34 -7.67
CA LEU A 143 6.60 -16.27 -8.46
C LEU A 143 8.00 -16.52 -7.88
N SER A 144 8.51 -15.62 -7.02
CA SER A 144 9.83 -15.81 -6.43
C SER A 144 9.88 -17.15 -5.67
N PRO A 145 10.76 -18.09 -6.06
CA PRO A 145 10.90 -19.36 -5.37
C PRO A 145 11.25 -19.10 -3.90
N ARG A 146 10.86 -20.00 -2.99
CA ARG A 146 11.43 -20.06 -1.63
C ARG A 146 12.90 -20.44 -1.78
N LEU A 147 13.75 -19.47 -2.08
CA LEU A 147 15.18 -19.67 -2.12
C LEU A 147 15.69 -19.74 -0.67
N ILE A 148 15.81 -21.00 -0.23
CA ILE A 148 16.84 -21.51 0.68
C ILE A 148 16.52 -21.36 2.20
N GLU A 149 16.34 -22.54 2.81
CA GLU A 149 16.73 -22.84 4.21
C GLU A 149 18.23 -22.61 4.42
#